data_AF-G2IEY3-F1
#
_entry.id   AF-G2IEY3-F1
#
_cell.length_a   1.000
_cell.length_b   1.000
_cell.length_c   1.000
_cell.angle_alpha   90.00
_cell.angle_beta   90.00
_cell.angle_gamma   90.00
#
_symmetry.space_group_name_H-M   'P 1'
#
loop_
_entity.id
_entity.type
_entity.pdbx_description
1 polymer ?
#
loop_
_entity_poly.entity_id
_entity_poly.type
_entity_poly.pdbx_seq_one_letter_code
_entity_poly.pdbx_strand_id
1 'polypeptide(L)'
;MGKLKEILEKVKNFIQKFSPRTKKIIISAFIILVLFLSFFLVYSNVTKYGLLYSDLDPSDSKYIHEQLVDMGLEVKIRGKSIYVLRNKVDELRLTFSPELKGGSKGFELLDKSSGFGYTDEEFLIQKQRIVQGELERTIRSFSQVKDARVHISPSRTSVFMTDKDPAKASVYLKLNPLESLSRDQVKSIIHLVSAAWNNLSFENVEVVDSRMNLLSLGIYDGSDDFNFAGSLDNQMNLERKFEHELESRILSIIEPVLGYDKVRVRVNAELDFDSKKKTEIIVDDNKVPVSEHLIKEENGTSLNGGGGPIDNNMSNVQEGNSSDKSSREESTTNYELSKQESTIIYAPGEIKRITASFVYDGNITQEMRENIESLINGVIGFNAERGDSISVVGMEFNGLKQEAVQAKRRGIIPIIVSVVVLIVILFLVRMFKKNKELSSLSKNDNLPQSISEAKDMIQQSVDENIKKNGIEDTNPENKMLEDAIKNYAITKPSQVVEIIKSWMMEDTR
;
A
#
# COMPACT_ATOMS: atom_id res chain seq x y z
N MET A 1 -32.16 -35.90 -60.59
CA MET A 1 -33.40 -35.08 -60.58
C MET A 1 -34.70 -35.89 -60.43
N GLY A 2 -34.74 -37.21 -60.72
CA GLY A 2 -35.97 -38.02 -60.59
C GLY A 2 -36.54 -38.11 -59.16
N LYS A 3 -35.69 -38.35 -58.14
CA LYS A 3 -36.12 -38.47 -56.74
C LYS A 3 -36.78 -37.20 -56.17
N LEU A 4 -36.32 -36.01 -56.60
CA LEU A 4 -36.89 -34.71 -56.22
C LEU A 4 -38.28 -34.49 -56.82
N LYS A 5 -38.49 -34.89 -58.08
CA LYS A 5 -39.81 -34.88 -58.72
C LYS A 5 -40.77 -35.86 -58.06
N GLU A 6 -40.28 -37.04 -57.68
CA GLU A 6 -41.09 -38.06 -57.01
C GLU A 6 -41.54 -37.64 -55.60
N ILE A 7 -40.66 -36.95 -54.86
CA ILE A 7 -40.99 -36.34 -53.55
C ILE A 7 -42.00 -35.20 -53.74
N LEU A 8 -41.82 -34.35 -54.75
CA LEU A 8 -42.76 -33.27 -55.08
C LEU A 8 -44.16 -33.79 -55.47
N GLU A 9 -44.24 -34.89 -56.23
CA GLU A 9 -45.51 -35.50 -56.59
C GLU A 9 -46.18 -36.19 -55.39
N LYS A 10 -45.43 -36.89 -54.54
CA LYS A 10 -45.97 -37.47 -53.29
C LYS A 10 -46.51 -36.38 -52.37
N VAL A 11 -45.82 -35.25 -52.24
CA VAL A 11 -46.29 -34.08 -51.47
C VAL A 11 -47.53 -33.44 -52.11
N LYS A 12 -47.56 -33.27 -53.43
CA LYS A 12 -48.71 -32.73 -54.16
C LYS A 12 -49.96 -33.60 -54.00
N ASN A 13 -49.80 -34.93 -54.09
CA ASN A 13 -50.89 -35.89 -53.91
C ASN A 13 -51.35 -35.98 -52.46
N PHE A 14 -50.44 -35.80 -51.49
CA PHE A 14 -50.77 -35.73 -50.07
C PHE A 14 -51.59 -34.47 -49.74
N ILE A 15 -51.23 -33.32 -50.32
CA ILE A 15 -51.94 -32.04 -50.16
C ILE A 15 -53.32 -32.08 -50.85
N GLN A 16 -53.49 -32.85 -51.92
CA GLN A 16 -54.76 -32.94 -52.63
C GLN A 16 -55.88 -33.64 -51.84
N LYS A 17 -55.55 -34.51 -50.88
CA LYS A 17 -56.50 -35.30 -50.07
C LYS A 17 -57.22 -34.50 -48.97
N PHE A 18 -56.79 -33.27 -48.68
CA PHE A 18 -57.35 -32.46 -47.60
C PHE A 18 -58.42 -31.47 -48.07
N SER A 19 -59.34 -31.07 -47.18
CA SER A 19 -60.39 -30.07 -47.46
C SER A 19 -59.79 -28.71 -47.91
N PRO A 20 -60.50 -27.91 -48.74
CA PRO A 20 -59.99 -26.63 -49.26
C PRO A 20 -59.58 -25.63 -48.17
N ARG A 21 -60.13 -25.74 -46.95
CA ARG A 21 -59.70 -24.93 -45.79
C ARG A 21 -58.36 -25.40 -45.22
N THR A 22 -58.19 -26.71 -45.07
CA THR A 22 -56.95 -27.32 -44.55
C THR A 22 -55.77 -27.14 -45.51
N LYS A 23 -56.01 -27.13 -46.83
CA LYS A 23 -54.96 -26.83 -47.83
C LYS A 23 -54.38 -25.41 -47.65
N LYS A 24 -55.23 -24.41 -47.39
CA LYS A 24 -54.77 -23.03 -47.14
C LYS A 24 -53.91 -22.93 -45.89
N ILE A 25 -54.27 -23.66 -44.83
CA ILE A 25 -53.52 -23.70 -43.55
C ILE A 25 -52.14 -24.36 -43.73
N ILE A 26 -52.07 -25.47 -44.47
CA ILE A 26 -50.81 -26.18 -44.72
C ILE A 26 -49.86 -25.34 -45.58
N ILE A 27 -50.39 -24.66 -46.61
CA ILE A 27 -49.59 -23.78 -47.47
C ILE A 27 -49.10 -22.56 -46.68
N SER A 28 -49.96 -21.93 -45.84
CA SER A 28 -49.52 -20.82 -44.99
C SER A 28 -48.49 -21.25 -43.95
N ALA A 29 -48.65 -22.43 -43.34
CA ALA A 29 -47.69 -22.97 -42.39
C ALA A 29 -46.33 -23.28 -43.05
N PHE A 30 -46.34 -23.79 -44.28
CA PHE A 30 -45.11 -24.03 -45.04
C PHE A 30 -44.39 -22.72 -45.40
N ILE A 31 -45.13 -21.68 -45.82
CA ILE A 31 -44.55 -20.36 -46.10
C ILE A 31 -43.94 -19.76 -44.83
N ILE A 32 -44.62 -19.87 -43.69
CA ILE A 32 -44.11 -19.40 -42.39
C ILE A 32 -42.84 -20.17 -41.98
N LEU A 33 -42.80 -21.49 -42.18
CA LEU A 33 -41.63 -22.33 -41.90
C LEU A 33 -40.42 -21.91 -42.74
N VAL A 34 -40.64 -21.65 -44.03
CA VAL A 34 -39.57 -21.21 -44.94
C VAL A 34 -39.06 -19.82 -44.56
N LEU A 35 -39.95 -18.89 -44.23
CA LEU A 35 -39.58 -17.56 -43.73
C LEU A 35 -38.82 -17.63 -42.40
N PHE A 36 -39.25 -18.50 -41.48
CA PHE A 36 -38.58 -18.72 -40.21
C PHE A 36 -37.18 -19.32 -40.40
N LEU A 37 -37.03 -20.32 -41.27
CA LEU A 37 -35.74 -20.96 -41.54
C LEU A 37 -34.77 -19.98 -42.23
N SER A 38 -35.27 -19.16 -43.16
CA SER A 38 -34.50 -18.09 -43.79
C SER A 38 -34.05 -17.04 -42.76
N PHE A 39 -34.95 -16.59 -41.89
CA PHE A 39 -34.63 -15.68 -40.80
C PHE A 39 -33.61 -16.28 -39.82
N PHE A 40 -33.75 -17.56 -39.47
CA PHE A 40 -32.85 -18.27 -38.56
C PHE A 40 -31.43 -18.42 -39.13
N LEU A 41 -31.31 -18.68 -40.44
CA LEU A 41 -30.01 -18.75 -41.12
C LEU A 41 -29.32 -17.39 -41.19
N VAL A 42 -30.07 -16.31 -41.45
CA VAL A 42 -29.52 -14.94 -41.46
C VAL A 42 -29.14 -14.51 -40.04
N TYR A 43 -29.96 -14.82 -39.04
CA TYR A 43 -29.69 -14.47 -37.64
C TYR A 43 -28.53 -15.28 -37.03
N SER A 44 -28.29 -16.51 -37.48
CA SER A 44 -27.20 -17.35 -36.98
C SER A 44 -25.81 -16.89 -37.45
N ASN A 45 -25.73 -16.11 -38.54
CA ASN A 45 -24.47 -15.62 -39.11
C ASN A 45 -24.07 -14.21 -38.66
N VAL A 46 -24.58 -13.71 -37.53
CA VAL A 46 -24.08 -12.44 -36.98
C VAL A 46 -22.66 -12.67 -36.44
N THR A 47 -21.66 -12.11 -37.13
CA THR A 47 -20.26 -12.13 -36.69
C THR A 47 -20.15 -11.52 -35.29
N LYS A 48 -19.85 -12.37 -34.31
CA LYS A 48 -19.68 -11.93 -32.92
C LYS A 48 -18.27 -11.38 -32.77
N TYR A 49 -18.15 -10.08 -32.52
CA TYR A 49 -16.90 -9.46 -32.15
C TYR A 49 -16.66 -9.65 -30.65
N GLY A 50 -15.44 -10.02 -30.27
CA GLY A 50 -14.97 -10.04 -28.90
C GLY A 50 -13.97 -8.92 -28.66
N LEU A 51 -13.88 -8.47 -27.40
CA LEU A 51 -12.89 -7.50 -26.97
C LEU A 51 -11.50 -8.14 -26.98
N LEU A 52 -10.59 -7.66 -27.82
CA LEU A 52 -9.20 -8.10 -27.82
C LEU A 52 -8.48 -7.48 -26.61
N TYR A 53 -8.41 -6.14 -26.60
CA TYR A 53 -7.77 -5.34 -25.56
C TYR A 53 -8.59 -4.07 -25.26
N SER A 54 -8.55 -3.64 -24.00
CA SER A 54 -9.13 -2.39 -23.52
C SER A 54 -8.04 -1.47 -22.98
N ASP A 55 -8.26 -0.16 -23.07
CA ASP A 55 -7.35 0.87 -22.54
C ASP A 55 -5.91 0.78 -23.04
N LEU A 56 -5.73 0.41 -24.31
CA LEU A 56 -4.43 0.46 -24.96
C LEU A 56 -3.88 1.89 -25.05
N ASP A 57 -2.56 2.01 -24.93
CA ASP A 57 -1.85 3.22 -25.31
C ASP A 57 -2.02 3.48 -26.83
N PRO A 58 -2.13 4.74 -27.30
CA PRO A 58 -2.25 5.03 -28.72
C PRO A 58 -1.16 4.38 -29.59
N SER A 59 0.07 4.26 -29.06
CA SER A 59 1.19 3.65 -29.78
C SER A 59 0.98 2.16 -30.00
N ASP A 60 0.60 1.43 -28.95
CA ASP A 60 0.32 0.00 -28.99
C ASP A 60 -0.95 -0.28 -29.82
N SER A 61 -1.96 0.58 -29.69
CA SER A 61 -3.20 0.48 -30.48
C SER A 61 -2.93 0.62 -31.97
N LYS A 62 -2.02 1.51 -32.38
CA LYS A 62 -1.62 1.68 -33.78
C LYS A 62 -0.91 0.43 -34.30
N TYR A 63 0.07 -0.05 -33.54
CA TYR A 63 0.87 -1.22 -33.92
C TYR A 63 0.01 -2.48 -34.07
N ILE A 64 -0.85 -2.78 -33.10
CA ILE A 64 -1.77 -3.92 -33.17
C ILE A 64 -2.74 -3.77 -34.33
N HIS A 65 -3.22 -2.55 -34.59
CA HIS A 65 -4.12 -2.32 -35.71
C HIS A 65 -3.44 -2.62 -37.05
N GLU A 66 -2.22 -2.13 -37.28
CA GLU A 66 -1.44 -2.41 -38.48
C GLU A 66 -1.22 -3.93 -38.66
N GLN A 67 -0.78 -4.63 -37.61
CA GLN A 67 -0.58 -6.08 -37.66
C GLN A 67 -1.87 -6.87 -37.94
N LEU A 68 -2.99 -6.48 -37.34
CA LEU A 68 -4.28 -7.14 -37.59
C LEU A 68 -4.78 -6.92 -39.03
N VAL A 69 -4.52 -5.73 -39.60
CA VAL A 69 -4.84 -5.41 -40.99
C VAL A 69 -3.94 -6.19 -41.94
N ASP A 70 -2.64 -6.30 -41.66
CA ASP A 70 -1.68 -7.09 -42.44
C ASP A 70 -2.06 -8.59 -42.46
N MET A 71 -2.61 -9.11 -41.35
CA MET A 71 -3.16 -10.47 -41.26
C MET A 71 -4.52 -10.64 -41.96
N GLY A 72 -5.08 -9.58 -42.56
CA GLY A 72 -6.35 -9.60 -43.26
C GLY A 72 -7.58 -9.77 -42.36
N LEU A 73 -7.47 -9.44 -41.08
CA LEU A 73 -8.56 -9.59 -40.11
C LEU A 73 -9.41 -8.32 -40.01
N GLU A 74 -10.73 -8.49 -39.93
CA GLU A 74 -11.64 -7.36 -39.68
C GLU A 74 -11.54 -6.88 -38.23
N VAL A 75 -11.21 -5.59 -38.06
CA VAL A 75 -11.06 -4.94 -36.76
C VAL A 75 -12.13 -3.87 -36.56
N LYS A 76 -12.74 -3.82 -35.37
CA LYS A 76 -13.61 -2.72 -34.94
C LYS A 76 -12.97 -1.99 -33.77
N ILE A 77 -12.75 -0.69 -33.93
CA ILE A 77 -12.21 0.17 -32.86
C ILE A 77 -13.36 0.95 -32.23
N ARG A 78 -13.46 0.91 -30.89
CA ARG A 78 -14.36 1.79 -30.12
C ARG A 78 -13.57 2.43 -29.00
N GLY A 79 -13.28 3.73 -29.11
CA GLY A 79 -12.44 4.43 -28.14
C GLY A 79 -11.04 3.81 -28.06
N LYS A 80 -10.59 3.45 -26.85
CA LYS A 80 -9.30 2.77 -26.60
C LYS A 80 -9.38 1.24 -26.63
N SER A 81 -10.48 0.70 -27.17
CA SER A 81 -10.73 -0.74 -27.20
C SER A 81 -10.73 -1.27 -28.63
N ILE A 82 -10.01 -2.37 -28.84
CA ILE A 82 -9.91 -3.07 -30.12
C ILE A 82 -10.78 -4.34 -30.03
N TYR A 83 -11.65 -4.54 -31.01
CA TYR A 83 -12.52 -5.69 -31.13
C TYR A 83 -12.19 -6.48 -32.40
N VAL A 84 -12.11 -7.80 -32.26
CA VAL A 84 -11.82 -8.76 -33.33
C VAL A 84 -12.85 -9.89 -33.31
N LEU A 85 -12.86 -10.77 -34.31
CA LEU A 85 -13.77 -11.92 -34.32
C LEU A 85 -13.56 -12.79 -33.06
N ARG A 86 -14.66 -13.15 -32.38
CA ARG A 86 -14.63 -13.82 -31.07
C ARG A 86 -13.86 -15.14 -31.06
N ASN A 87 -13.80 -15.85 -32.19
CA ASN A 87 -13.06 -17.10 -32.34
C ASN A 87 -11.54 -16.92 -32.39
N LYS A 88 -11.04 -15.70 -32.62
CA LYS A 88 -9.61 -15.38 -32.75
C LYS A 88 -9.05 -14.61 -31.56
N VAL A 89 -9.89 -14.22 -30.59
CA VAL A 89 -9.49 -13.35 -29.47
C VAL A 89 -8.34 -13.95 -28.65
N ASP A 90 -8.44 -15.21 -28.22
CA ASP A 90 -7.45 -15.80 -27.33
C ASP A 90 -6.11 -16.08 -28.04
N GLU A 91 -6.19 -16.52 -29.31
CA GLU A 91 -5.02 -16.70 -30.19
C GLU A 91 -4.28 -15.37 -30.36
N LEU A 92 -4.98 -14.31 -30.76
CA LEU A 92 -4.38 -12.99 -30.98
C LEU A 92 -3.88 -12.37 -29.68
N ARG A 93 -4.52 -12.62 -28.53
CA ARG A 93 -4.01 -12.18 -27.23
C ARG A 93 -2.65 -12.80 -26.93
N LEU A 94 -2.53 -14.11 -27.14
CA LEU A 94 -1.27 -14.79 -26.91
C LEU A 94 -0.18 -14.30 -27.88
N THR A 95 -0.53 -14.09 -29.15
CA THR A 95 0.40 -13.57 -30.16
C THR A 95 0.89 -12.17 -29.85
N PHE A 96 0.00 -11.25 -29.45
CA PHE A 96 0.36 -9.85 -29.23
C PHE A 96 0.81 -9.55 -27.79
N SER A 97 0.60 -10.45 -26.82
CA SER A 97 0.97 -10.22 -25.42
C SER A 97 2.44 -9.84 -25.21
N PRO A 98 3.44 -10.43 -25.93
CA PRO A 98 4.83 -10.03 -25.78
C PRO A 98 5.11 -8.60 -26.30
N GLU A 99 4.27 -8.09 -27.19
CA GLU A 99 4.48 -6.83 -27.92
C GLU A 99 3.74 -5.64 -27.29
N LEU A 100 2.89 -5.88 -26.28
CA LEU A 100 2.24 -4.84 -25.49
C LEU A 100 3.22 -4.21 -24.50
N LYS A 101 3.52 -2.92 -24.68
CA LYS A 101 4.59 -2.24 -23.92
C LYS A 101 4.11 -1.03 -23.12
N GLY A 102 2.84 -0.67 -23.22
CA GLY A 102 2.25 0.42 -22.44
C GLY A 102 2.78 1.80 -22.84
N GLY A 103 3.20 1.97 -24.11
CA GLY A 103 3.62 3.25 -24.67
C GLY A 103 5.09 3.65 -24.47
N SER A 104 5.84 3.01 -23.57
CA SER A 104 7.29 3.28 -23.42
C SER A 104 8.13 2.46 -24.42
N LYS A 105 9.17 3.08 -24.97
CA LYS A 105 10.10 2.47 -25.93
C LYS A 105 11.48 2.35 -25.28
N GLY A 106 11.98 1.13 -25.13
CA GLY A 106 13.27 0.84 -24.53
C GLY A 106 14.23 0.31 -25.59
N PHE A 107 14.80 -0.88 -25.35
CA PHE A 107 15.80 -1.50 -26.24
C PHE A 107 15.32 -1.74 -27.68
N GLU A 108 14.02 -1.75 -27.94
CA GLU A 108 13.46 -1.95 -29.28
C GLU A 108 13.80 -0.79 -30.24
N LEU A 109 14.22 0.36 -29.69
CA LEU A 109 14.74 1.44 -30.50
C LEU A 109 16.05 1.07 -31.22
N LEU A 110 16.80 0.09 -30.69
CA LEU A 110 18.04 -0.40 -31.30
C LEU A 110 17.78 -1.36 -32.48
N ASP A 111 16.68 -2.09 -32.45
CA ASP A 111 16.34 -3.07 -33.49
C ASP A 111 15.80 -2.38 -34.75
N LYS A 112 15.11 -1.25 -34.58
CA LYS A 112 14.56 -0.45 -35.70
C LYS A 112 15.60 0.43 -36.37
N SER A 113 16.78 0.58 -35.76
CA SER A 113 17.91 1.33 -36.28
C SER A 113 18.80 0.47 -37.18
N SER A 114 18.27 0.06 -38.33
CA SER A 114 19.04 -0.65 -39.37
C SER A 114 20.02 0.27 -40.15
N GLY A 115 20.46 1.38 -39.56
CA GLY A 115 21.32 2.37 -40.18
C GLY A 115 22.78 2.19 -39.79
N PHE A 116 23.62 1.78 -40.75
CA PHE A 116 25.07 1.94 -40.66
C PHE A 116 25.39 3.44 -40.52
N GLY A 117 26.09 3.88 -39.47
CA GLY A 117 26.63 5.24 -39.36
C GLY A 117 26.04 6.17 -38.27
N TYR A 118 25.86 5.70 -37.03
CA TYR A 118 25.60 6.61 -35.91
C TYR A 118 26.81 7.49 -35.59
N THR A 119 26.56 8.77 -35.35
CA THR A 119 27.50 9.62 -34.61
C THR A 119 27.45 9.30 -33.12
N ASP A 120 28.53 9.60 -32.39
CA ASP A 120 28.59 9.37 -30.93
C ASP A 120 27.47 10.13 -30.18
N GLU A 121 27.11 11.34 -30.64
CA GLU A 121 26.03 12.13 -30.06
C GLU A 121 24.66 11.48 -30.28
N GLU A 122 24.38 10.99 -31.49
CA GLU A 122 23.13 10.28 -31.79
C GLU A 122 23.02 8.99 -30.98
N PHE A 123 24.13 8.25 -30.83
CA PHE A 123 24.16 7.05 -30.00
C PHE A 123 23.88 7.37 -28.53
N LEU A 124 24.41 8.47 -27.99
CA LEU A 124 24.14 8.90 -26.61
C LEU A 124 22.67 9.30 -26.40
N ILE A 125 22.07 10.05 -27.34
CA ILE A 125 20.64 10.37 -27.30
C ILE A 125 19.80 9.09 -27.37
N GLN A 126 20.20 8.14 -28.21
CA GLN A 126 19.51 6.87 -28.36
C GLN A 126 19.59 6.03 -27.08
N LYS A 127 20.77 5.93 -26.48
CA LYS A 127 21.00 5.28 -25.18
C LYS A 127 20.17 5.93 -24.07
N GLN A 128 20.11 7.26 -24.03
CA GLN A 128 19.29 8.00 -23.06
C GLN A 128 17.80 7.63 -23.18
N ARG A 129 17.25 7.60 -24.40
CA ARG A 129 15.85 7.20 -24.63
C ARG A 129 15.58 5.76 -24.20
N ILE A 130 16.50 4.85 -24.50
CA ILE A 130 16.41 3.43 -24.10
C ILE A 130 16.33 3.34 -22.57
N VAL A 131 17.26 3.97 -21.85
CA VAL A 131 17.31 3.93 -20.38
C VAL A 131 16.04 4.53 -19.76
N GLN A 132 15.58 5.68 -20.26
CA GLN A 132 14.33 6.29 -19.79
C GLN A 132 13.13 5.35 -19.97
N GLY A 133 12.99 4.73 -21.16
CA GLY A 133 11.89 3.81 -21.44
C GLY A 133 11.90 2.56 -20.56
N GLU A 134 13.08 2.00 -20.27
CA GLU A 134 13.23 0.83 -19.38
C GLU A 134 12.98 1.18 -17.91
N LEU A 135 13.41 2.37 -17.47
CA LEU A 135 13.07 2.89 -16.14
C LEU A 135 11.56 3.09 -15.99
N GLU A 136 10.90 3.66 -17.00
CA GLU A 136 9.44 3.82 -17.01
C GLU A 136 8.71 2.47 -16.90
N ARG A 137 9.17 1.42 -17.60
CA ARG A 137 8.60 0.06 -17.50
C ARG A 137 8.80 -0.53 -16.12
N THR A 138 10.02 -0.40 -15.59
CA THR A 138 10.37 -0.95 -14.28
C THR A 138 9.55 -0.27 -13.17
N ILE A 139 9.41 1.05 -13.22
CA ILE A 139 8.63 1.81 -12.24
C ILE A 139 7.12 1.51 -12.38
N ARG A 140 6.60 1.30 -13.59
CA ARG A 140 5.21 0.89 -13.83
C ARG A 140 4.90 -0.51 -13.30
N SER A 141 5.91 -1.37 -13.10
CA SER A 141 5.69 -2.70 -12.52
C SER A 141 5.23 -2.66 -11.06
N PHE A 142 5.41 -1.53 -10.37
CA PHE A 142 4.87 -1.31 -9.02
C PHE A 142 3.35 -1.27 -9.08
N SER A 143 2.68 -2.07 -8.25
CA SER A 143 1.21 -2.19 -8.24
C SER A 143 0.48 -0.85 -8.11
N GLN A 144 1.08 0.10 -7.37
CA GLN A 144 0.51 1.41 -7.09
C GLN A 144 0.63 2.41 -8.24
N VAL A 145 1.49 2.12 -9.22
CA VAL A 145 1.84 3.05 -10.30
C VAL A 145 1.06 2.66 -11.55
N LYS A 146 0.14 3.54 -11.95
CA LYS A 146 -0.61 3.40 -13.21
C LYS A 146 0.24 3.79 -14.41
N ASP A 147 0.99 4.88 -14.29
CA ASP A 147 1.84 5.40 -15.36
C ASP A 147 3.07 6.08 -14.76
N ALA A 148 4.19 6.02 -15.48
CA ALA A 148 5.44 6.64 -15.08
C ALA A 148 6.08 7.34 -16.28
N ARG A 149 6.71 8.48 -16.04
CA ARG A 149 7.56 9.18 -17.01
C ARG A 149 8.87 9.54 -16.35
N VAL A 150 9.97 9.28 -17.05
CA VAL A 150 11.31 9.53 -16.52
C VAL A 150 12.07 10.42 -17.49
N HIS A 151 12.52 11.57 -17.01
CA HIS A 151 13.36 12.49 -17.76
C HIS A 151 14.73 12.55 -17.11
N ILE A 152 15.75 12.22 -17.88
CA ILE A 152 17.16 12.31 -17.45
C ILE A 152 17.78 13.47 -18.21
N SER A 153 18.37 14.40 -17.48
CA SER A 153 19.20 15.50 -17.98
C SER A 153 20.67 15.11 -17.79
N PRO A 154 21.35 14.63 -18.85
CA PRO A 154 22.73 14.16 -18.73
C PRO A 154 23.70 15.31 -18.41
N SER A 155 24.78 14.98 -17.69
CA SER A 155 25.89 15.91 -17.44
C SER A 155 26.56 16.32 -18.75
N ARG A 156 26.74 17.62 -18.97
CA ARG A 156 27.54 18.12 -20.10
C ARG A 156 29.01 17.89 -19.75
N THR A 157 29.70 17.09 -20.56
CA THR A 157 31.14 16.88 -20.40
C THR A 157 31.84 17.56 -21.57
N SER A 158 32.62 18.60 -21.30
CA SER A 158 33.48 19.25 -22.29
C SER A 158 34.93 19.02 -21.90
N VAL A 159 35.80 18.76 -22.87
CA VAL A 159 37.26 18.64 -22.66
C VAL A 159 37.90 19.95 -22.16
N PHE A 160 37.15 21.07 -22.22
CA PHE A 160 37.58 22.39 -21.76
C PHE A 160 36.98 22.80 -20.41
N MET A 161 36.15 21.95 -19.77
CA MET A 161 35.54 22.25 -18.47
C MET A 161 36.23 21.47 -17.34
N THR A 162 36.71 22.19 -16.33
CA THR A 162 37.29 21.61 -15.11
C THR A 162 36.21 21.05 -14.18
N ASP A 163 35.07 21.74 -14.09
CA ASP A 163 33.92 21.33 -13.28
C ASP A 163 32.86 20.66 -14.16
N LYS A 164 32.44 19.44 -13.77
CA LYS A 164 31.37 18.70 -14.43
C LYS A 164 30.07 18.92 -13.67
N ASP A 165 29.07 19.50 -14.33
CA ASP A 165 27.71 19.55 -13.78
C ASP A 165 27.19 18.12 -13.58
N PRO A 166 26.62 17.76 -12.42
CA PRO A 166 26.05 16.44 -12.21
C PRO A 166 24.82 16.23 -13.10
N ALA A 167 24.57 14.98 -13.48
CA ALA A 167 23.32 14.63 -14.15
C ALA A 167 22.15 14.80 -13.18
N LYS A 168 20.97 15.10 -13.73
CA LYS A 168 19.72 15.27 -12.96
C LYS A 168 18.62 14.40 -13.56
N ALA A 169 17.66 14.00 -12.75
CA ALA A 169 16.49 13.27 -13.24
C ALA A 169 15.20 13.73 -12.56
N SER A 170 14.11 13.73 -13.33
CA SER A 170 12.76 13.92 -12.79
C SER A 170 11.88 12.73 -13.16
N VAL A 171 11.15 12.24 -12.17
CA VAL A 171 10.26 11.10 -12.26
C VAL A 171 8.85 11.57 -11.95
N TYR A 172 7.99 11.50 -12.95
CA TYR A 172 6.58 11.78 -12.80
C TYR A 172 5.82 10.46 -12.66
N LEU A 173 5.01 10.35 -11.61
CA LEU A 173 4.22 9.18 -11.28
C LEU A 173 2.74 9.50 -11.33
N LYS A 174 1.99 8.65 -12.02
CA LYS A 174 0.54 8.61 -11.94
C LYS A 174 0.14 7.40 -11.14
N LEU A 175 -0.38 7.63 -9.94
CA LEU A 175 -0.81 6.56 -9.05
C LEU A 175 -2.23 6.10 -9.38
N ASN A 176 -2.58 4.89 -8.94
CA ASN A 176 -3.97 4.44 -8.97
C ASN A 176 -4.84 5.29 -8.01
N PRO A 177 -6.15 5.39 -8.28
CA PRO A 177 -7.06 6.11 -7.40
C PRO A 177 -7.01 5.57 -5.97
N LEU A 178 -6.92 6.48 -4.99
CA LEU A 178 -6.85 6.18 -3.55
C LEU A 178 -5.59 5.42 -3.10
N GLU A 179 -4.59 5.24 -3.96
CA GLU A 179 -3.31 4.63 -3.58
C GLU A 179 -2.23 5.71 -3.37
N SER A 180 -1.24 5.36 -2.54
CA SER A 180 -0.07 6.18 -2.23
C SER A 180 1.18 5.31 -2.16
N LEU A 181 2.33 5.89 -2.50
CA LEU A 181 3.61 5.23 -2.30
C LEU A 181 4.13 5.49 -0.89
N SER A 182 4.69 4.45 -0.27
CA SER A 182 5.44 4.57 0.98
C SER A 182 6.79 5.28 0.75
N ARG A 183 7.37 5.87 1.81
CA ARG A 183 8.70 6.50 1.74
C ARG A 183 9.76 5.53 1.22
N ASP A 184 9.73 4.27 1.65
CA ASP A 184 10.70 3.26 1.22
C ASP A 184 10.58 2.90 -0.26
N GLN A 185 9.35 2.88 -0.79
CA GLN A 185 9.13 2.68 -2.23
C GLN A 185 9.64 3.86 -3.04
N VAL A 186 9.43 5.10 -2.59
CA VAL A 186 9.97 6.29 -3.25
C VAL A 186 11.50 6.29 -3.19
N LYS A 187 12.10 5.95 -2.05
CA LYS A 187 13.55 5.78 -1.90
C LYS A 187 14.10 4.72 -2.86
N SER A 188 13.41 3.60 -3.02
CA SER A 188 13.77 2.55 -3.98
C SER A 188 13.74 3.05 -5.43
N ILE A 189 12.72 3.85 -5.80
CA ILE A 189 12.63 4.46 -7.14
C ILE A 189 13.81 5.42 -7.38
N ILE A 190 14.15 6.25 -6.40
CA ILE A 190 15.28 7.18 -6.48
C ILE A 190 16.58 6.40 -6.68
N HIS A 191 16.84 5.37 -5.87
CA HIS A 191 18.05 4.56 -6.00
C HIS A 191 18.13 3.86 -7.36
N LEU A 192 17.02 3.27 -7.82
CA LEU A 192 16.95 2.66 -9.14
C LEU A 192 17.32 3.63 -10.26
N VAL A 193 16.77 4.85 -10.23
CA VAL A 193 17.02 5.88 -11.25
C VAL A 193 18.46 6.40 -11.16
N SER A 194 18.97 6.64 -9.94
CA SER A 194 20.35 7.08 -9.73
C SER A 194 21.38 6.07 -10.25
N ALA A 195 21.13 4.77 -10.05
CA ALA A 195 22.01 3.70 -10.52
C ALA A 195 21.96 3.48 -12.04
N ALA A 196 20.90 3.94 -12.71
CA ALA A 196 20.69 3.70 -14.14
C ALA A 196 21.46 4.67 -15.06
N TRP A 197 22.01 5.77 -14.53
CA TRP A 197 22.76 6.75 -15.32
C TRP A 197 24.05 7.19 -14.64
N ASN A 198 25.07 7.49 -15.44
CA ASN A 198 26.37 7.90 -14.93
C ASN A 198 26.32 9.32 -14.36
N ASN A 199 27.05 9.55 -13.26
CA ASN A 199 27.15 10.87 -12.61
C ASN A 199 25.78 11.45 -12.17
N LEU A 200 24.84 10.57 -11.83
CA LEU A 200 23.52 10.92 -11.31
C LEU A 200 23.47 10.54 -9.82
N SER A 201 23.65 11.52 -8.93
CA SER A 201 23.49 11.29 -7.48
C SER A 201 22.00 11.16 -7.12
N PHE A 202 21.71 10.42 -6.05
CA PHE A 202 20.34 10.22 -5.57
C PHE A 202 19.65 11.54 -5.19
N GLU A 203 20.39 12.52 -4.67
CA GLU A 203 19.92 13.88 -4.35
C GLU A 203 19.42 14.66 -5.57
N ASN A 204 19.92 14.32 -6.76
CA ASN A 204 19.58 14.98 -8.03
C ASN A 204 18.41 14.29 -8.77
N VAL A 205 17.74 13.33 -8.11
CA VAL A 205 16.51 12.72 -8.62
C VAL A 205 15.33 13.38 -7.92
N GLU A 206 14.31 13.80 -8.65
CA GLU A 206 13.09 14.34 -8.06
C GLU A 206 11.90 13.47 -8.44
N VAL A 207 11.07 13.09 -7.47
CA VAL A 207 9.90 12.23 -7.70
C VAL A 207 8.63 13.01 -7.38
N VAL A 208 7.73 13.11 -8.35
CA VAL A 208 6.49 13.90 -8.25
C VAL A 208 5.28 13.05 -8.62
N ASP A 209 4.20 13.14 -7.83
CA ASP A 209 2.91 12.50 -8.13
C ASP A 209 2.05 13.37 -9.07
N SER A 210 1.05 12.76 -9.69
CA SER A 210 -0.02 13.35 -10.49
C SER A 210 -0.77 14.54 -9.86
N ARG A 211 -0.70 14.68 -8.52
CA ARG A 211 -1.23 15.83 -7.77
C ARG A 211 -0.22 16.95 -7.54
N MET A 212 0.96 16.89 -8.19
CA MET A 212 2.08 17.81 -8.01
C MET A 212 2.69 17.80 -6.60
N ASN A 213 2.56 16.68 -5.89
CA ASN A 213 3.23 16.48 -4.61
C ASN A 213 4.66 15.98 -4.85
N LEU A 214 5.65 16.67 -4.32
CA LEU A 214 7.05 16.22 -4.34
C LEU A 214 7.22 15.10 -3.30
N LEU A 215 7.28 13.86 -3.79
CA LEU A 215 7.42 12.67 -2.95
C LEU A 215 8.85 12.46 -2.46
N SER A 216 9.84 13.01 -3.17
CA SER A 216 11.26 12.95 -2.80
C SER A 216 11.65 13.89 -1.66
N LEU A 217 10.75 14.78 -1.24
CA LEU A 217 11.03 15.75 -0.18
C LEU A 217 11.31 15.05 1.16
N GLY A 218 12.45 15.36 1.78
CA GLY A 218 12.85 14.78 3.06
C GLY A 218 13.27 13.31 2.99
N ILE A 219 13.57 12.78 1.80
CA ILE A 219 14.17 11.44 1.62
C ILE A 219 15.71 11.49 1.62
N TYR A 220 16.28 12.64 1.21
CA TYR A 220 17.72 12.85 1.03
C TYR A 220 18.47 13.30 2.27
N ASP A 221 17.75 13.58 3.35
CA ASP A 221 18.36 13.74 4.65
C ASP A 221 18.81 12.35 5.08
N GLY A 222 20.03 11.99 4.68
CA GLY A 222 20.61 10.64 4.69
C GLY A 222 20.88 10.09 6.08
N SER A 223 20.07 10.48 7.05
CA SER A 223 20.24 10.17 8.44
C SER A 223 18.88 10.19 9.13
N ASP A 224 18.64 9.16 9.93
CA ASP A 224 17.84 9.30 11.14
C ASP A 224 18.42 10.41 12.07
N ASP A 225 19.55 11.04 11.72
CA ASP A 225 20.03 12.31 12.27
C ASP A 225 19.35 13.52 11.62
N PHE A 226 18.41 14.09 12.37
CA PHE A 226 18.33 15.51 12.68
C PHE A 226 19.21 16.47 11.85
N ASN A 227 18.72 16.96 10.71
CA ASN A 227 19.27 18.17 10.09
C ASN A 227 18.25 19.29 9.90
N PHE A 228 18.76 20.50 10.12
CA PHE A 228 18.09 21.59 10.84
C PHE A 228 17.33 22.58 9.94
N ALA A 229 17.15 22.29 8.64
CA ALA A 229 16.52 23.21 7.69
C ALA A 229 15.02 22.97 7.47
N GLY A 230 14.50 21.81 7.90
CA GLY A 230 13.06 21.54 8.13
C GLY A 230 12.74 21.40 9.62
N SER A 231 13.58 21.99 10.48
CA SER A 231 13.72 21.62 11.90
C SER A 231 12.45 21.78 12.71
N LEU A 232 11.64 22.81 12.49
CA LEU A 232 10.49 23.06 13.37
C LEU A 232 9.39 21.99 13.21
N ASP A 233 9.04 21.61 11.98
CA ASP A 233 8.01 20.58 11.76
C ASP A 233 8.52 19.21 12.21
N ASN A 234 9.81 18.91 12.03
CA ASN A 234 10.41 17.66 12.49
C ASN A 234 10.54 17.62 14.02
N GLN A 235 10.93 18.72 14.67
CA GLN A 235 10.96 18.90 16.12
C GLN A 235 9.56 18.71 16.71
N MET A 236 8.56 19.41 16.16
CA MET A 236 7.17 19.29 16.60
C MET A 236 6.62 17.86 16.39
N ASN A 237 6.98 17.20 15.30
CA ASN A 237 6.59 15.81 15.07
C ASN A 237 7.29 14.85 16.03
N LEU A 238 8.55 15.10 16.39
CA LEU A 238 9.26 14.29 17.38
C LEU A 238 8.66 14.46 18.77
N GLU A 239 8.40 15.70 19.20
CA GLU A 239 7.69 16.00 20.46
C GLU A 239 6.37 15.24 20.52
N ARG A 240 5.52 15.37 19.49
CA ARG A 240 4.23 14.65 19.42
C ARG A 240 4.39 13.13 19.47
N LYS A 241 5.40 12.58 18.79
CA LYS A 241 5.66 11.13 18.84
C LYS A 241 6.04 10.69 20.24
N PHE A 242 6.93 11.43 20.89
CA PHE A 242 7.36 11.17 22.26
C PHE A 242 6.19 11.30 23.25
N GLU A 243 5.37 12.34 23.12
CA GLU A 243 4.13 12.53 23.89
C GLU A 243 3.17 11.34 23.71
N HIS A 244 2.89 10.93 22.47
CA HIS A 244 2.01 9.80 22.19
C HIS A 244 2.55 8.46 22.69
N GLU A 245 3.87 8.27 22.67
CA GLU A 245 4.50 7.10 23.23
C GLU A 245 4.31 7.04 24.75
N LEU A 246 4.52 8.15 25.46
CA LEU A 246 4.26 8.24 26.90
C LEU A 246 2.77 8.03 27.21
N GLU A 247 1.86 8.65 26.45
CA GLU A 247 0.41 8.44 26.58
C GLU A 247 0.06 6.95 26.46
N SER A 248 0.61 6.26 25.45
CA SER A 248 0.35 4.84 25.19
C SER A 248 0.90 3.94 26.30
N ARG A 249 2.09 4.28 26.85
CA ARG A 249 2.67 3.56 27.99
C ARG A 249 1.82 3.71 29.25
N ILE A 250 1.33 4.92 29.53
CA ILE A 250 0.44 5.17 30.68
C ILE A 250 -0.88 4.40 30.51
N LEU A 251 -1.51 4.50 29.34
CA LEU A 251 -2.76 3.80 29.05
C LEU A 251 -2.61 2.28 29.18
N SER A 252 -1.52 1.70 28.66
CA SER A 252 -1.34 0.23 28.70
C SER A 252 -1.21 -0.33 30.12
N ILE A 253 -0.80 0.48 31.09
CA ILE A 253 -0.71 0.08 32.51
C ILE A 253 -2.03 0.30 33.24
N ILE A 254 -2.75 1.40 32.92
CA ILE A 254 -3.92 1.83 33.70
C ILE A 254 -5.24 1.27 33.15
N GLU A 255 -5.38 1.11 31.83
CA GLU A 255 -6.60 0.59 31.19
C GLU A 255 -7.02 -0.81 31.69
N PRO A 256 -6.11 -1.78 31.93
CA PRO A 256 -6.50 -3.09 32.46
C PRO A 256 -7.16 -3.02 33.85
N VAL A 257 -6.86 -1.99 34.63
CA VAL A 257 -7.38 -1.81 35.99
C VAL A 257 -8.69 -1.01 35.99
N LEU A 258 -8.76 0.04 35.17
CA LEU A 258 -9.87 1.01 35.20
C LEU A 258 -10.93 0.78 34.12
N GLY A 259 -10.62 -0.04 33.12
CA GLY A 259 -11.47 -0.35 31.97
C GLY A 259 -11.13 0.46 30.72
N TYR A 260 -11.24 -0.19 29.57
CA TYR A 260 -11.05 0.43 28.25
C TYR A 260 -12.02 1.60 28.03
N ASP A 261 -11.54 2.68 27.41
CA ASP A 261 -12.29 3.93 27.08
C ASP A 261 -12.82 4.74 28.29
N LYS A 262 -12.49 4.34 29.53
CA LYS A 262 -12.83 5.11 30.75
C LYS A 262 -11.76 6.10 31.18
N VAL A 263 -10.63 6.13 30.49
CA VAL A 263 -9.48 6.96 30.83
C VAL A 263 -9.04 7.78 29.64
N ARG A 264 -8.60 9.01 29.89
CA ARG A 264 -7.91 9.83 28.89
C ARG A 264 -6.66 10.40 29.50
N VAL A 265 -5.57 10.26 28.76
CA VAL A 265 -4.26 10.75 29.15
C VAL A 265 -3.79 11.72 28.08
N ARG A 266 -3.25 12.84 28.53
CA ARG A 266 -2.55 13.80 27.69
C ARG A 266 -1.21 14.09 28.31
N VAL A 267 -0.15 13.93 27.54
CA VAL A 267 1.20 14.27 27.97
C VAL A 267 1.68 15.42 27.10
N ASN A 268 2.30 16.41 27.73
CA ASN A 268 3.04 17.44 27.04
C ASN A 268 4.51 17.37 27.46
N ALA A 269 5.40 17.31 26.50
CA ALA A 269 6.83 17.22 26.73
C ALA A 269 7.55 18.39 26.04
N GLU A 270 8.37 19.11 26.79
CA GLU A 270 9.21 20.18 26.30
C GLU A 270 10.64 19.64 26.17
N LEU A 271 11.17 19.60 24.94
CA LEU A 271 12.49 19.05 24.63
C LEU A 271 13.49 20.16 24.27
N ASP A 272 14.74 20.03 24.70
CA ASP A 272 15.86 20.89 24.30
C ASP A 272 16.49 20.34 23.02
N PHE A 273 16.34 21.04 21.90
CA PHE A 273 16.96 20.68 20.63
C PHE A 273 18.29 21.41 20.37
N ASP A 274 18.78 22.17 21.36
CA ASP A 274 20.03 22.90 21.23
C ASP A 274 21.23 21.95 21.25
N SER A 275 22.03 21.95 20.17
CA SER A 275 23.32 21.26 20.17
C SER A 275 24.36 22.10 20.90
N LYS A 276 24.80 21.62 22.07
CA LYS A 276 25.82 22.29 22.89
C LYS A 276 27.14 21.51 22.79
N LYS A 277 28.24 22.23 22.58
CA LYS A 277 29.60 21.68 22.63
C LYS A 277 30.32 22.33 23.81
N LYS A 278 30.71 21.54 24.81
CA LYS A 278 31.54 21.99 25.93
C LYS A 278 32.93 21.41 25.76
N THR A 279 33.93 22.28 25.63
CA THR A 279 35.34 21.89 25.67
C THR A 279 35.92 22.33 27.01
N GLU A 280 36.42 21.36 27.77
CA GLU A 280 37.02 21.56 29.09
C GLU A 280 38.48 21.17 29.01
N ILE A 281 39.36 22.13 29.31
CA ILE A 281 40.82 21.92 29.33
C ILE A 281 41.24 21.90 30.79
N ILE A 282 41.53 20.71 31.31
CA ILE A 282 42.08 20.54 32.65
C ILE A 282 43.60 20.52 32.51
N VAL A 283 44.27 21.48 33.15
CA VAL A 283 45.73 21.54 33.21
C VAL A 283 46.17 20.94 34.54
N ASP A 284 47.01 19.91 34.50
CA ASP A 284 47.61 19.37 35.71
C ASP A 284 48.67 20.35 36.23
N ASP A 285 48.70 20.56 37.55
CA ASP A 285 49.67 21.45 38.20
C ASP A 285 51.04 20.78 38.39
N ASN A 286 51.15 19.48 38.07
CA ASN A 286 52.42 18.77 38.03
C ASN A 286 53.30 19.28 36.87
N LYS A 287 54.25 20.15 37.22
CA LYS A 287 55.25 20.69 36.30
C LYS A 287 56.36 19.67 36.08
N VAL A 288 56.46 19.14 34.86
CA VAL A 288 57.59 18.28 34.47
C VAL A 288 58.61 19.14 33.73
N PRO A 289 59.87 19.23 34.20
CA PRO A 289 60.91 19.98 33.51
C PRO A 289 61.28 19.24 32.21
N VAL A 290 61.22 19.95 31.07
CA VAL A 290 61.48 19.37 29.74
C VAL A 290 62.83 19.82 29.19
N SER A 291 63.29 21.02 29.53
CA SER A 291 64.66 21.44 29.24
C SER A 291 65.20 22.34 30.35
N GLU A 292 66.48 22.18 30.64
CA GLU A 292 67.22 23.00 31.58
C GLU A 292 68.48 23.50 30.89
N HIS A 293 68.68 24.81 30.88
CA HIS A 293 69.87 25.46 30.34
C HIS A 293 70.61 26.15 31.48
N LEU A 294 71.74 25.55 31.88
CA LEU A 294 72.59 26.05 32.95
C LEU A 294 73.87 26.63 32.35
N ILE A 295 74.04 27.94 32.46
CA ILE A 295 75.29 28.64 32.14
C ILE A 295 76.00 28.90 33.46
N LYS A 296 77.17 28.28 33.64
CA LYS A 296 78.05 28.55 34.77
C LYS A 296 79.37 29.12 34.24
N GLU A 297 79.56 30.42 34.42
CA GLU A 297 80.81 31.11 34.09
C GLU A 297 81.61 31.30 35.39
N GLU A 298 82.82 30.78 35.41
CA GLU A 298 83.79 30.97 36.48
C GLU A 298 85.09 31.48 35.86
N ASN A 299 85.42 32.75 36.10
CA ASN A 299 86.70 33.31 35.67
C ASN A 299 87.70 33.22 36.82
N GLY A 300 88.62 32.26 36.73
CA GLY A 300 89.78 32.11 37.59
C GLY A 300 91.06 32.19 36.77
N THR A 301 91.94 33.14 37.08
CA THR A 301 93.27 33.24 36.45
C THR A 301 94.17 32.12 37.01
N SER A 302 94.62 31.20 36.17
CA SER A 302 95.54 30.12 36.59
C SER A 302 96.97 30.64 36.73
N LEU A 303 97.56 30.52 37.92
CA LEU A 303 99.01 30.63 38.14
C LEU A 303 99.56 29.29 38.62
N ASN A 304 100.60 28.82 37.92
CA ASN A 304 101.37 27.60 38.14
C ASN A 304 101.86 27.44 39.60
N GLY A 305 101.73 26.21 40.14
CA GLY A 305 102.43 25.79 41.35
C GLY A 305 102.26 24.30 41.60
N GLY A 306 103.32 23.51 41.36
CA GLY A 306 103.35 22.08 41.62
C GLY A 306 103.29 21.74 43.12
N GLY A 307 102.55 20.69 43.44
CA GLY A 307 102.46 20.08 44.78
C GLY A 307 101.48 18.91 44.74
N GLY A 308 101.93 17.74 45.21
CA GLY A 308 101.25 16.45 45.08
C GLY A 308 99.91 16.30 45.82
N PRO A 309 99.31 15.09 45.75
CA PRO A 309 97.90 14.86 45.99
C PRO A 309 97.58 14.91 47.48
N ILE A 310 96.73 15.85 47.88
CA ILE A 310 96.14 15.86 49.21
C ILE A 310 94.65 16.17 49.08
N ASP A 311 93.91 15.31 49.76
CA ASP A 311 92.48 15.25 49.96
C ASP A 311 91.90 16.62 50.40
N ASN A 312 91.16 17.27 49.52
CA ASN A 312 90.54 18.58 49.76
C ASN A 312 89.17 18.39 50.43
N ASN A 313 89.18 18.09 51.73
CA ASN A 313 88.00 18.18 52.59
C ASN A 313 88.26 18.98 53.87
N MET A 314 88.78 20.20 53.74
CA MET A 314 88.63 21.21 54.79
C MET A 314 88.78 22.64 54.24
N SER A 315 87.75 23.44 54.52
CA SER A 315 87.70 24.88 54.33
C SER A 315 88.79 25.56 55.17
N ASN A 316 89.61 26.39 54.55
CA ASN A 316 90.44 27.37 55.24
C ASN A 316 90.27 28.73 54.54
N VAL A 317 89.63 29.65 55.25
CA VAL A 317 89.47 31.05 54.88
C VAL A 317 90.79 31.76 55.19
N GLN A 318 91.39 32.37 54.16
CA GLN A 318 92.52 33.28 54.33
C GLN A 318 92.21 34.58 53.57
N GLU A 319 92.03 35.66 54.34
CA GLU A 319 91.83 37.03 53.87
C GLU A 319 93.12 37.60 53.27
N GLY A 320 93.01 38.24 52.09
CA GLY A 320 94.03 39.17 51.59
C GLY A 320 94.52 38.95 50.16
N ASN A 321 93.64 39.03 49.16
CA ASN A 321 93.86 39.75 47.90
C ASN A 321 92.57 39.65 47.07
N SER A 322 92.01 40.79 46.67
CA SER A 322 90.89 40.86 45.73
C SER A 322 91.34 40.34 44.36
N SER A 323 91.27 39.03 44.18
CA SER A 323 91.04 38.45 42.87
C SER A 323 89.53 38.51 42.68
N ASP A 324 89.07 39.36 41.76
CA ASP A 324 87.66 39.46 41.36
C ASP A 324 87.24 38.12 40.74
N LYS A 325 86.90 37.16 41.60
CA LYS A 325 86.20 35.93 41.21
C LYS A 325 84.76 36.30 40.94
N SER A 326 84.51 36.70 39.70
CA SER A 326 83.15 36.82 39.19
C SER A 326 82.67 35.42 38.81
N SER A 327 81.68 34.92 39.55
CA SER A 327 80.91 33.74 39.18
C SER A 327 79.52 34.18 38.75
N ARG A 328 79.11 33.78 37.54
CA ARG A 328 77.75 34.02 37.02
C ARG A 328 77.11 32.68 36.73
N GLU A 329 76.01 32.42 37.42
CA GLU A 329 75.18 31.24 37.21
C GLU A 329 73.81 31.70 36.70
N GLU A 330 73.45 31.26 35.50
CA GLU A 330 72.14 31.51 34.89
C GLU A 330 71.50 30.16 34.57
N SER A 331 70.41 29.82 35.27
CA SER A 331 69.62 28.62 35.02
C SER A 331 68.26 29.01 34.47
N THR A 332 67.90 28.48 33.31
CA THR A 332 66.55 28.58 32.73
C THR A 332 65.97 27.18 32.59
N THR A 333 64.92 26.89 33.35
CA THR A 333 64.19 25.61 33.27
C THR A 333 62.84 25.84 32.60
N ASN A 334 62.59 25.15 31.48
CA ASN A 334 61.30 25.14 30.81
C ASN A 334 60.49 23.93 31.29
N TYR A 335 59.23 24.17 31.65
CA TYR A 335 58.29 23.16 32.09
C TYR A 335 57.22 22.94 31.02
N GLU A 336 56.88 21.68 30.74
CA GLU A 336 55.63 21.36 30.05
C GLU A 336 54.58 20.99 31.09
N LEU A 337 53.39 21.55 30.92
CA LEU A 337 52.21 21.21 31.71
C LEU A 337 51.41 20.17 30.94
N SER A 338 51.05 19.07 31.59
CA SER A 338 50.13 18.12 30.97
C SER A 338 48.74 18.76 30.90
N LYS A 339 48.07 18.61 29.75
CA LYS A 339 46.73 19.13 29.50
C LYS A 339 45.83 17.97 29.08
N GLN A 340 44.71 17.82 29.77
CA GLN A 340 43.64 16.93 29.36
C GLN A 340 42.52 17.77 28.75
N GLU A 341 42.32 17.63 27.44
CA GLU A 341 41.21 18.24 26.73
C GLU A 341 40.07 17.24 26.63
N SER A 342 38.92 17.58 27.24
CA SER A 342 37.68 16.83 27.11
C SER A 342 36.69 17.66 26.29
N THR A 343 36.27 17.13 25.15
CA THR A 343 35.19 17.72 24.35
C THR A 343 33.94 16.86 24.53
N ILE A 344 32.92 17.44 25.15
CA ILE A 344 31.61 16.83 25.33
C ILE A 344 30.65 17.47 24.33
N ILE A 345 30.03 16.63 23.49
CA ILE A 345 28.98 17.03 22.57
C ILE A 345 27.67 16.55 23.17
N TYR A 346 26.79 17.50 23.53
CA TYR A 346 25.46 17.18 24.03
C TYR A 346 24.56 16.83 22.85
N ALA A 347 23.92 15.66 22.92
CA ALA A 347 22.93 15.27 21.94
C ALA A 347 21.65 16.10 22.13
N PRO A 348 21.04 16.61 21.05
CA PRO A 348 19.74 17.27 21.12
C PRO A 348 18.64 16.26 21.50
N GLY A 349 17.61 16.73 22.20
CA GLY A 349 16.47 15.92 22.67
C GLY A 349 16.41 15.73 24.19
N GLU A 350 17.15 16.52 24.97
CA GLU A 350 17.08 16.48 26.44
C GLU A 350 15.70 16.94 26.93
N ILE A 351 15.13 16.28 27.93
CA ILE A 351 13.78 16.59 28.41
C ILE A 351 13.84 17.77 29.40
N LYS A 352 13.34 18.95 29.00
CA LYS A 352 13.23 20.11 29.91
C LYS A 352 12.13 19.89 30.93
N ARG A 353 10.93 19.51 30.48
CA ARG A 353 9.75 19.41 31.35
C ARG A 353 8.71 18.46 30.77
N ILE A 354 8.04 17.71 31.65
CA ILE A 354 6.89 16.88 31.30
C ILE A 354 5.70 17.32 32.14
N THR A 355 4.56 17.53 31.48
CA THR A 355 3.28 17.75 32.14
C THR A 355 2.32 16.65 31.72
N ALA A 356 1.79 15.89 32.67
CA ALA A 356 0.83 14.84 32.40
C ALA A 356 -0.54 15.18 33.00
N SER A 357 -1.59 15.10 32.19
CA SER A 357 -2.97 15.23 32.61
C SER A 357 -3.68 13.90 32.42
N PHE A 358 -4.24 13.37 33.50
CA PHE A 358 -4.98 12.13 33.52
C PHE A 358 -6.41 12.41 33.96
N VAL A 359 -7.36 11.92 33.17
CA VAL A 359 -8.79 12.05 33.45
C VAL A 359 -9.45 10.68 33.45
N TYR A 360 -10.22 10.38 34.49
CA TYR A 360 -11.00 9.16 34.62
C TYR A 360 -12.51 9.44 34.62
N ASP A 361 -13.24 8.62 33.87
CA ASP A 361 -14.69 8.61 33.81
C ASP A 361 -15.31 7.97 35.07
N GLY A 362 -15.38 8.77 36.13
CA GLY A 362 -15.96 8.37 37.41
C GLY A 362 -15.40 9.13 38.61
N ASN A 363 -15.84 8.72 39.80
CA ASN A 363 -15.34 9.26 41.06
C ASN A 363 -14.03 8.58 41.46
N ILE A 364 -13.00 9.39 41.75
CA ILE A 364 -11.70 8.93 42.25
C ILE A 364 -11.61 9.20 43.76
N THR A 365 -11.33 8.17 44.56
CA THR A 365 -11.01 8.33 46.00
C THR A 365 -9.59 8.87 46.18
N GLN A 366 -9.30 9.48 47.33
CA GLN A 366 -7.96 10.04 47.60
C GLN A 366 -6.84 9.00 47.46
N GLU A 367 -7.05 7.80 48.02
CA GLU A 367 -6.10 6.68 47.92
C GLU A 367 -5.88 6.22 46.48
N MET A 368 -6.96 6.14 45.69
CA MET A 368 -6.87 5.78 44.28
C MET A 368 -6.12 6.83 43.47
N ARG A 369 -6.29 8.12 43.79
CA ARG A 369 -5.55 9.22 43.16
C ARG A 369 -4.05 9.07 43.39
N GLU A 370 -3.64 8.86 44.65
CA GLU A 370 -2.23 8.71 45.03
C GLU A 370 -1.57 7.50 44.35
N ASN A 371 -2.30 6.38 44.23
CA ASN A 371 -1.83 5.20 43.51
C ASN A 371 -1.66 5.47 42.01
N ILE A 372 -2.62 6.15 41.38
CA ILE A 372 -2.53 6.54 39.96
C ILE A 372 -1.36 7.50 39.74
N GLU A 373 -1.18 8.50 40.60
CA GLU A 373 -0.07 9.44 40.55
C GLU A 373 1.28 8.71 40.66
N SER A 374 1.42 7.76 41.58
CA SER A 374 2.64 6.95 41.73
C SER A 374 2.96 6.13 40.48
N LEU A 375 1.94 5.54 39.84
CA LEU A 375 2.12 4.79 38.60
C LEU A 375 2.54 5.71 37.44
N ILE A 376 1.88 6.86 37.28
CA ILE A 376 2.23 7.83 36.24
C ILE A 376 3.65 8.35 36.46
N ASN A 377 4.03 8.66 37.72
CA ASN A 377 5.37 9.09 38.10
C ASN A 377 6.45 8.13 37.61
N GLY A 378 6.24 6.82 37.79
CA GLY A 378 7.18 5.78 37.36
C GLY A 378 7.31 5.66 35.83
N VAL A 379 6.23 5.89 35.09
CA VAL A 379 6.21 5.77 33.62
C VAL A 379 6.85 6.97 32.94
N ILE A 380 6.60 8.18 33.43
CA ILE A 380 7.15 9.40 32.83
C ILE A 380 8.58 9.71 33.29
N GLY A 381 9.06 9.03 34.35
CA GLY A 381 10.35 9.35 34.97
C GLY A 381 10.30 10.71 35.67
N PHE A 382 9.27 10.94 36.49
CA PHE A 382 9.01 12.22 37.14
C PHE A 382 10.24 12.76 37.87
N ASN A 383 10.58 14.01 37.57
CA ASN A 383 11.65 14.72 38.26
C ASN A 383 11.18 16.12 38.71
N ALA A 384 11.17 16.32 40.03
CA ALA A 384 10.79 17.59 40.65
C ALA A 384 11.77 18.73 40.31
N GLU A 385 13.05 18.46 40.12
CA GLU A 385 14.07 19.46 39.75
C GLU A 385 13.90 19.94 38.31
N ARG A 386 13.37 19.09 37.42
CA ARG A 386 12.99 19.45 36.03
C ARG A 386 11.70 20.28 35.96
N GLY A 387 10.94 20.37 37.06
CA GLY A 387 9.66 21.08 37.09
C GLY A 387 8.51 20.31 36.47
N ASP A 388 8.56 18.97 36.52
CA ASP A 388 7.46 18.12 36.06
C ASP A 388 6.20 18.31 36.91
N SER A 389 5.03 18.16 36.29
CA SER A 389 3.75 18.25 36.99
C SER A 389 2.74 17.23 36.49
N ILE A 390 1.93 16.70 37.40
CA ILE A 390 0.89 15.71 37.11
C ILE A 390 -0.43 16.19 37.71
N SER A 391 -1.51 16.05 36.93
CA SER A 391 -2.87 16.33 37.39
C SER A 391 -3.75 15.12 37.13
N VAL A 392 -4.37 14.59 38.20
CA VAL A 392 -5.28 13.43 38.15
C VAL A 392 -6.67 13.87 38.57
N VAL A 393 -7.62 13.82 37.63
CA VAL A 393 -8.99 14.29 37.83
C VAL A 393 -10.00 13.19 37.50
N GLY A 394 -10.99 13.00 38.37
CA GLY A 394 -12.17 12.17 38.08
C GLY A 394 -13.34 13.04 37.66
N MET A 395 -13.92 12.79 36.48
CA MET A 395 -15.12 13.47 36.00
C MET A 395 -15.86 12.63 34.97
N GLU A 396 -17.19 12.74 34.92
CA GLU A 396 -18.01 11.96 33.99
C GLU A 396 -17.84 12.44 32.52
N PHE A 397 -17.66 11.49 31.60
CA PHE A 397 -17.53 11.78 30.17
C PHE A 397 -18.90 11.88 29.49
N ASN A 398 -19.26 13.07 29.00
CA ASN A 398 -20.46 13.24 28.17
C ASN A 398 -20.21 12.73 26.73
N GLY A 399 -20.62 11.49 26.45
CA GLY A 399 -20.45 10.85 25.14
C GLY A 399 -21.41 11.36 24.05
N LEU A 400 -20.92 12.20 23.14
CA LEU A 400 -21.61 12.50 21.86
C LEU A 400 -21.48 11.34 20.84
N LYS A 401 -21.86 10.12 21.20
CA LYS A 401 -21.62 8.91 20.38
C LYS A 401 -22.80 7.95 20.26
N GLN A 402 -24.04 8.45 20.16
CA GLN A 402 -25.21 7.61 19.83
C GLN A 402 -25.95 7.96 18.53
N GLU A 403 -25.65 9.07 17.84
CA GLU A 403 -26.42 9.46 16.64
C GLU A 403 -25.88 8.92 15.30
N ALA A 404 -24.62 8.47 15.24
CA ALA A 404 -23.98 8.08 13.98
C ALA A 404 -24.38 6.68 13.45
N VAL A 405 -24.98 5.82 14.28
CA VAL A 405 -25.31 4.43 13.88
C VAL A 405 -26.68 4.33 13.19
N GLN A 406 -27.57 5.32 13.36
CA GLN A 406 -28.92 5.26 12.80
C GLN A 406 -29.04 5.80 11.34
N ALA A 407 -28.05 6.54 10.84
CA ALA A 407 -28.13 7.17 9.51
C ALA A 407 -27.89 6.22 8.33
N LYS A 408 -27.31 5.03 8.52
CA LYS A 408 -26.90 4.12 7.42
C LYS A 408 -27.97 3.09 6.99
N ARG A 409 -29.13 3.02 7.66
CA ARG A 409 -30.19 2.02 7.37
C ARG A 409 -31.27 2.46 6.38
N ARG A 410 -31.31 3.72 5.94
CA ARG A 410 -32.39 4.26 5.06
C ARG A 410 -32.16 4.11 3.54
N GLY A 411 -31.02 3.61 3.08
CA GLY A 411 -30.66 3.62 1.64
C GLY A 411 -31.00 2.38 0.80
N ILE A 412 -31.40 1.24 1.39
CA ILE A 412 -31.44 -0.06 0.68
C ILE A 412 -32.87 -0.51 0.32
N ILE A 413 -33.87 0.03 1.01
CA ILE A 413 -35.28 -0.38 0.87
C ILE A 413 -35.90 -0.04 -0.50
N PRO A 414 -35.66 1.12 -1.16
CA PRO A 414 -36.32 1.42 -2.43
C PRO A 414 -35.77 0.63 -3.63
N ILE A 415 -34.54 0.10 -3.54
CA ILE A 415 -33.90 -0.67 -4.62
C ILE A 415 -34.48 -2.09 -4.70
N ILE A 416 -34.82 -2.69 -3.56
CA ILE A 416 -35.39 -4.03 -3.51
C ILE A 416 -36.83 -4.02 -4.05
N VAL A 417 -37.60 -2.96 -3.73
CA VAL A 417 -38.99 -2.82 -4.20
C VAL A 417 -39.06 -2.64 -5.72
N SER A 418 -38.12 -1.91 -6.34
CA SER A 418 -38.13 -1.71 -7.80
C SER A 418 -37.82 -2.99 -8.59
N VAL A 419 -36.94 -3.85 -8.06
CA VAL A 419 -36.61 -5.15 -8.67
C VAL A 419 -37.79 -6.12 -8.58
N VAL A 420 -38.51 -6.15 -7.46
CA VAL A 420 -39.69 -7.01 -7.28
C VAL A 420 -40.82 -6.61 -8.23
N VAL A 421 -41.07 -5.32 -8.42
CA VAL A 421 -42.10 -4.83 -9.37
C VAL A 421 -41.76 -5.23 -10.80
N LEU A 422 -40.48 -5.18 -11.20
CA LEU A 422 -40.05 -5.55 -12.54
C LEU A 422 -40.22 -7.05 -12.82
N ILE A 423 -40.01 -7.90 -11.81
CA ILE A 423 -40.26 -9.35 -11.89
C ILE A 423 -41.75 -9.65 -12.02
N VAL A 424 -42.62 -8.94 -11.28
CA VAL A 424 -44.08 -9.11 -11.37
C VAL A 424 -44.61 -8.68 -12.75
N ILE A 425 -44.09 -7.60 -13.32
CA ILE A 425 -44.46 -7.15 -14.68
C ILE A 425 -44.04 -8.20 -15.72
N LEU A 426 -42.84 -8.75 -15.62
CA LEU A 426 -42.37 -9.84 -16.50
C LEU A 426 -43.24 -11.10 -16.38
N PHE A 427 -43.67 -11.43 -15.16
CA PHE A 427 -44.57 -12.56 -14.90
C PHE A 427 -45.96 -12.35 -15.51
N LEU A 428 -46.54 -11.15 -15.38
CA LEU A 428 -47.83 -10.82 -15.98
C LEU A 428 -47.78 -10.85 -17.51
N VAL A 429 -46.72 -10.33 -18.14
CA VAL A 429 -46.54 -10.40 -19.60
C VAL A 429 -46.44 -11.86 -20.07
N ARG A 430 -45.75 -12.72 -19.31
CA ARG A 430 -45.65 -14.15 -19.62
C ARG A 430 -46.99 -14.86 -19.44
N MET A 431 -47.78 -14.50 -18.44
CA MET A 431 -49.11 -15.05 -18.18
C MET A 431 -50.11 -14.67 -19.29
N PHE A 432 -50.11 -13.42 -19.74
CA PHE A 432 -50.98 -12.97 -20.83
C PHE A 432 -50.62 -13.59 -22.19
N LYS A 433 -49.36 -13.98 -22.41
CA LYS A 433 -48.97 -14.78 -23.59
C LYS A 433 -49.47 -16.23 -23.51
N LYS A 434 -49.60 -16.80 -22.30
CA LYS A 434 -50.10 -18.16 -22.09
C LYS A 434 -51.64 -18.27 -22.17
N ASN A 435 -52.36 -17.20 -21.83
CA ASN A 435 -53.83 -17.17 -21.85
C ASN A 435 -54.47 -16.79 -23.21
N LYS A 436 -53.70 -16.68 -24.29
CA LYS A 436 -54.26 -16.53 -25.66
C LYS A 436 -54.38 -17.85 -26.43
N GLU A 437 -54.03 -18.98 -25.83
CA GLU A 437 -54.24 -20.32 -26.37
C GLU A 437 -55.10 -21.17 -25.43
N LEU A 438 -56.35 -20.76 -25.17
CA LEU A 438 -57.40 -21.67 -24.72
C LEU A 438 -58.79 -21.03 -24.92
N SER A 439 -59.16 -20.76 -26.17
CA SER A 439 -60.50 -20.27 -26.51
C SER A 439 -60.94 -20.78 -27.88
N SER A 440 -61.19 -22.08 -27.97
CA SER A 440 -62.17 -22.62 -28.93
C SER A 440 -62.60 -24.00 -28.48
N LEU A 441 -63.78 -24.08 -27.87
CA LEU A 441 -64.76 -25.15 -28.03
C LEU A 441 -66.01 -24.72 -27.25
N SER A 442 -67.03 -24.32 -27.99
CA SER A 442 -68.36 -24.09 -27.46
C SER A 442 -69.29 -25.18 -27.97
N LYS A 443 -69.99 -25.78 -27.00
CA LYS A 443 -71.37 -26.27 -27.03
C LYS A 443 -71.66 -27.64 -27.65
N ASN A 444 -72.07 -28.57 -26.79
CA ASN A 444 -73.27 -29.37 -27.02
C ASN A 444 -73.97 -29.64 -25.68
N ASP A 445 -75.29 -29.47 -25.68
CA ASP A 445 -76.20 -29.59 -24.55
C ASP A 445 -76.44 -31.06 -24.16
N ASN A 446 -76.62 -31.33 -22.86
CA ASN A 446 -77.68 -32.16 -22.26
C ASN A 446 -77.45 -32.32 -20.73
N LEU A 447 -78.50 -32.11 -19.95
CA LEU A 447 -78.67 -32.53 -18.54
C LEU A 447 -79.65 -33.72 -18.52
N PRO A 448 -79.64 -34.66 -17.53
CA PRO A 448 -80.08 -34.34 -16.16
C PRO A 448 -79.44 -35.11 -14.97
N GLN A 449 -79.62 -34.51 -13.79
CA GLN A 449 -79.72 -34.99 -12.39
C GLN A 449 -79.29 -36.42 -11.96
N SER A 450 -78.52 -36.51 -10.87
CA SER A 450 -79.01 -36.98 -9.55
C SER A 450 -77.93 -36.87 -8.44
N ILE A 451 -78.41 -36.74 -7.21
CA ILE A 451 -77.72 -36.59 -5.92
C ILE A 451 -77.62 -37.98 -5.25
N SER A 452 -76.67 -38.12 -4.30
CA SER A 452 -76.43 -39.23 -3.34
C SER A 452 -75.21 -40.06 -3.78
N GLU A 453 -74.11 -40.20 -3.04
CA GLU A 453 -73.90 -40.39 -1.59
C GLU A 453 -72.60 -39.64 -1.19
N ALA A 454 -72.56 -38.70 -0.25
CA ALA A 454 -72.50 -38.87 1.21
C ALA A 454 -71.42 -39.85 1.72
N LYS A 455 -70.47 -39.29 2.51
CA LYS A 455 -69.78 -39.93 3.66
C LYS A 455 -68.78 -41.03 3.29
N ASP A 456 -67.48 -40.90 3.57
CA ASP A 456 -66.89 -40.88 4.90
C ASP A 456 -65.46 -40.27 4.83
N MET A 457 -65.20 -39.22 5.61
CA MET A 457 -64.42 -39.24 6.86
C MET A 457 -62.99 -38.72 6.69
N ILE A 458 -62.82 -37.46 7.09
CA ILE A 458 -61.64 -36.99 7.80
C ILE A 458 -61.57 -37.79 9.12
N GLN A 459 -60.42 -38.40 9.43
CA GLN A 459 -59.72 -38.30 10.73
C GLN A 459 -58.89 -39.56 11.06
N GLN A 460 -57.60 -39.33 11.33
CA GLN A 460 -56.66 -40.09 12.18
C GLN A 460 -56.41 -41.58 11.97
N SER A 461 -55.12 -41.90 11.82
CA SER A 461 -54.41 -42.64 12.89
C SER A 461 -52.91 -42.31 12.85
N VAL A 462 -52.46 -41.66 13.91
CA VAL A 462 -51.07 -41.56 14.36
C VAL A 462 -50.70 -42.88 15.04
N ASP A 463 -49.42 -43.22 14.90
CA ASP A 463 -48.62 -44.23 15.60
C ASP A 463 -48.86 -45.72 15.32
N GLU A 464 -47.85 -46.36 14.71
CA GLU A 464 -47.03 -47.29 15.48
C GLU A 464 -45.69 -47.69 14.82
N ASN A 465 -44.67 -47.70 15.68
CA ASN A 465 -43.53 -48.63 15.73
C ASN A 465 -42.19 -48.30 15.01
N ILE A 466 -41.37 -47.59 15.80
CA ILE A 466 -39.92 -47.66 15.95
C ILE A 466 -39.43 -49.10 16.25
N LYS A 467 -38.50 -49.67 15.44
CA LYS A 467 -37.15 -50.13 15.88
C LYS A 467 -36.35 -50.88 14.80
N LYS A 468 -35.04 -50.52 14.78
CA LYS A 468 -33.84 -51.33 14.46
C LYS A 468 -33.58 -51.69 12.99
N ASN A 469 -32.53 -51.08 12.42
CA ASN A 469 -31.18 -51.64 12.50
C ASN A 469 -30.13 -50.59 12.11
N GLY A 470 -29.03 -50.56 12.85
CA GLY A 470 -27.81 -49.91 12.41
C GLY A 470 -27.15 -50.78 11.36
N ILE A 471 -26.86 -50.18 10.21
CA ILE A 471 -25.81 -50.60 9.30
C ILE A 471 -25.18 -49.31 8.78
N GLU A 472 -23.88 -49.24 8.97
CA GLU A 472 -22.96 -48.28 8.40
C GLU A 472 -22.97 -48.46 6.87
N ASP A 473 -23.85 -47.72 6.19
CA ASP A 473 -23.95 -47.75 4.73
C ASP A 473 -23.19 -46.56 4.14
N THR A 474 -22.04 -46.85 3.56
CA THR A 474 -21.27 -45.98 2.69
C THR A 474 -22.04 -45.74 1.38
N ASN A 475 -23.08 -44.90 1.42
CA ASN A 475 -23.74 -44.40 0.23
C ASN A 475 -23.18 -43.00 -0.13
N PRO A 476 -22.51 -42.83 -1.29
CA PRO A 476 -21.93 -41.54 -1.70
C PRO A 476 -22.95 -40.42 -1.88
N GLU A 477 -24.25 -40.72 -2.07
CA GLU A 477 -25.29 -39.70 -2.20
C GLU A 477 -25.59 -38.94 -0.89
N ASN A 478 -25.52 -39.62 0.26
CA ASN A 478 -25.80 -38.99 1.56
C ASN A 478 -24.69 -38.03 1.98
N LYS A 479 -23.44 -38.32 1.59
CA LYS A 479 -22.28 -37.45 1.87
C LYS A 479 -22.36 -36.13 1.10
N MET A 480 -22.84 -36.17 -0.15
CA MET A 480 -23.08 -34.97 -0.93
C MET A 480 -24.21 -34.12 -0.36
N LEU A 481 -25.26 -34.76 0.17
CA LEU A 481 -26.35 -34.06 0.83
C LEU A 481 -25.87 -33.39 2.14
N GLU A 482 -25.06 -34.10 2.92
CA GLU A 482 -24.48 -33.61 4.17
C GLU A 482 -23.52 -32.44 3.94
N ASP A 483 -22.62 -32.55 2.96
CA ASP A 483 -21.72 -31.46 2.57
C ASP A 483 -22.48 -30.26 1.97
N ALA A 484 -23.57 -30.49 1.24
CA ALA A 484 -24.43 -29.43 0.73
C ALA A 484 -25.17 -28.70 1.86
N ILE A 485 -25.69 -29.43 2.86
CA ILE A 485 -26.34 -28.86 4.04
C ILE A 485 -25.33 -28.09 4.89
N LYS A 486 -24.13 -28.62 5.08
CA LYS A 486 -23.05 -27.97 5.83
C LYS A 486 -22.57 -26.69 5.14
N ASN A 487 -22.36 -26.72 3.82
CA ASN A 487 -22.03 -25.53 3.04
C ASN A 487 -23.17 -24.52 3.05
N TYR A 488 -24.44 -24.97 2.99
CA TYR A 488 -25.58 -24.08 3.09
C TYR A 488 -25.66 -23.39 4.46
N ALA A 489 -25.37 -24.11 5.54
CA ALA A 489 -25.32 -23.54 6.89
C ALA A 489 -24.19 -22.53 7.08
N ILE A 490 -23.01 -22.79 6.50
CA ILE A 490 -21.86 -21.86 6.55
C ILE A 490 -22.12 -20.61 5.71
N THR A 491 -22.71 -20.76 4.52
CA THR A 491 -22.95 -19.65 3.59
C THR A 491 -24.15 -18.78 3.98
N LYS A 492 -25.15 -19.34 4.68
CA LYS A 492 -26.38 -18.64 5.07
C LYS A 492 -26.81 -18.93 6.52
N PRO A 493 -25.99 -18.54 7.51
CA PRO A 493 -26.27 -18.84 8.92
C PRO A 493 -27.58 -18.21 9.42
N SER A 494 -27.97 -17.04 8.91
CA SER A 494 -29.21 -16.36 9.30
C SER A 494 -30.48 -17.14 8.94
N GLN A 495 -30.50 -17.83 7.80
CA GLN A 495 -31.66 -18.61 7.34
C GLN A 495 -31.81 -19.92 8.13
N VAL A 496 -30.69 -20.54 8.50
CA VAL A 496 -30.71 -21.74 9.35
C VAL A 496 -31.20 -21.40 10.75
N VAL A 497 -30.80 -20.25 11.31
CA VAL A 497 -31.31 -19.77 12.61
C VAL A 497 -32.81 -19.49 12.57
N GLU A 498 -33.35 -19.05 11.44
CA GLU A 498 -34.78 -18.79 11.26
C GLU A 498 -35.60 -20.08 11.23
N ILE A 499 -35.08 -21.12 10.59
CA ILE A 499 -35.68 -22.47 10.57
C ILE A 499 -35.61 -23.11 11.97
N ILE A 500 -34.47 -23.00 12.66
CA ILE A 500 -34.33 -23.50 14.03
C ILE A 500 -35.29 -22.74 14.97
N LYS A 501 -35.45 -21.43 14.78
CA LYS A 501 -36.45 -20.63 15.51
C LYS A 501 -37.88 -21.08 15.21
N SER A 502 -38.23 -21.38 13.96
CA SER A 502 -39.58 -21.87 13.65
C SER A 502 -39.84 -23.22 14.30
N TRP A 503 -38.87 -24.13 14.31
CA TRP A 503 -39.00 -25.42 14.99
C TRP A 503 -39.09 -25.28 16.51
N MET A 504 -38.29 -24.41 17.12
CA MET A 504 -38.42 -24.13 18.57
C MET A 504 -39.75 -23.47 18.93
N MET A 505 -40.34 -22.66 18.04
CA MET A 505 -41.65 -22.07 18.27
C MET A 505 -42.80 -23.07 18.08
N GLU A 506 -42.59 -24.09 17.25
CA GLU A 506 -43.59 -25.14 17.02
C GLU A 506 -43.62 -26.16 18.17
N ASP A 507 -42.48 -26.40 18.84
CA ASP A 507 -42.36 -27.29 20.01
C ASP A 507 -42.84 -26.66 21.34
N THR A 508 -43.22 -25.38 21.33
CA THR A 508 -43.73 -24.65 22.52
C THR A 508 -45.25 -24.49 22.52
N ARG A 509 -45.98 -25.29 21.73
CA ARG A 509 -47.44 -25.21 21.58
C ARG A 509 -48.18 -26.49 21.95
#